data_AF-A0A7K5BFX5-F1
#
_entry.id   AF-A0A7K5BFX5-F1
#
_cell.length_a   1.000
_cell.length_b   1.000
_cell.length_c   1.000
_cell.angle_alpha   90.00
_cell.angle_beta   90.00
_cell.angle_gamma   90.00
#
_symmetry.space_group_name_H-M   'P 1'
#
loop_
_entity.id
_entity.type
_entity.pdbx_description
1 polymer ?
#
loop_
_entity_poly.entity_id
_entity_poly.type
_entity_poly.pdbx_seq_one_letter_code
_entity_poly.pdbx_strand_id
1 'polypeptide(L)'
;RWFGRCWYVHELLKYEFAIEFEIPVTYPGTAPEIAIPELDGKTAKMYRGGKICLSDHFKPLWARNVPKFGLAHLMALGLGPWLAVEIPDLIAKGIIQHKDK
;
A
#
# COMPACT_ATOMS: atom_id res chain seq x y z
N ARG A 1 -1.05 -15.93 5.37
CA ARG A 1 -1.93 -14.74 5.26
C ARG A 1 -1.48 -13.72 6.30
N TRP A 2 -1.37 -12.45 5.92
CA TRP A 2 -1.00 -11.35 6.81
C TRP A 2 -2.14 -10.33 6.83
N PHE A 3 -2.40 -9.77 8.01
CA PHE A 3 -3.35 -8.69 8.22
C PHE A 3 -2.79 -7.74 9.28
N GLY A 4 -3.19 -6.48 9.24
CA GLY A 4 -2.74 -5.48 10.20
C GLY A 4 -3.30 -4.11 9.89
N ARG A 5 -2.67 -3.08 10.46
CA ARG A 5 -3.00 -1.70 10.15
C ARG A 5 -1.73 -0.90 9.86
N CYS A 6 -1.80 -0.01 8.89
CA CYS A 6 -0.81 1.04 8.68
C CYS A 6 -1.42 2.39 9.06
N TRP A 7 -0.56 3.37 9.31
CA TRP A 7 -1.00 4.74 9.52
C TRP A 7 -0.10 5.70 8.76
N TYR A 8 -0.67 6.84 8.38
CA TYR A 8 0.01 7.91 7.69
C TYR A 8 -0.36 9.24 8.35
N VAL A 9 0.65 10.04 8.68
CA VAL A 9 0.43 11.38 9.27
C VAL A 9 0.48 12.41 8.16
N HIS A 10 -0.59 13.19 8.05
CA HIS A 10 -0.69 14.31 7.12
C HIS A 10 -1.32 15.49 7.87
N GLU A 11 -0.70 16.67 7.79
CA GLU A 11 -1.19 17.89 8.48
C GLU A 11 -1.50 17.69 9.98
N LEU A 12 -0.59 17.01 10.69
CA LEU A 12 -0.74 16.65 12.13
C LEU A 12 -1.93 15.74 12.46
N LEU A 13 -2.61 15.18 11.46
CA LEU A 13 -3.68 14.21 11.61
C LEU A 13 -3.20 12.81 11.25
N LYS A 14 -3.59 11.81 12.06
CA LYS A 14 -3.19 10.41 11.88
C LYS A 14 -4.31 9.64 11.17
N TYR A 15 -4.08 9.30 9.91
CA TYR A 15 -4.97 8.44 9.14
C TYR A 15 -4.55 6.98 9.32
N GLU A 16 -5.50 6.09 9.63
CA GLU A 16 -5.21 4.68 9.92
C GLU A 16 -6.03 3.79 8.98
N PHE A 17 -5.38 2.80 8.37
CA PHE A 17 -5.97 1.92 7.38
C PHE A 17 -5.69 0.44 7.70
N ALA A 18 -6.69 -0.40 7.52
CA ALA A 18 -6.58 -1.85 7.55
C ALA A 18 -5.93 -2.36 6.26
N ILE A 19 -4.92 -3.22 6.43
CA ILE A 19 -4.18 -3.83 5.33
C ILE A 19 -4.23 -5.35 5.44
N GLU A 20 -4.29 -6.02 4.30
CA GLU A 20 -4.15 -7.47 4.22
C GLU A 20 -3.43 -7.91 2.94
N PHE A 21 -2.76 -9.05 3.00
CA PHE A 21 -2.17 -9.69 1.83
C PHE A 21 -1.89 -11.18 2.07
N GLU A 22 -1.78 -11.91 0.97
CA GLU A 22 -1.38 -13.31 0.97
C GLU A 22 0.04 -13.45 0.43
N ILE A 23 0.77 -14.44 0.94
CA ILE A 23 2.10 -14.77 0.46
C ILE A 23 1.93 -15.68 -0.76
N PRO A 24 2.36 -15.28 -1.97
CA PRO A 24 2.27 -16.14 -3.14
C PRO A 24 3.18 -17.37 -2.95
N VAL A 25 2.82 -18.49 -3.58
CA VAL A 25 3.62 -19.74 -3.56
C VAL A 25 5.04 -19.50 -4.10
N THR A 26 5.20 -18.52 -4.99
CA THR A 26 6.47 -18.13 -5.61
C THR A 26 7.27 -17.13 -4.77
N TYR A 27 6.86 -16.78 -3.56
CA TYR A 27 7.62 -15.89 -2.68
C TYR A 27 8.95 -16.54 -2.25
N PRO A 28 10.09 -15.80 -2.21
CA PRO A 28 10.23 -14.36 -2.45
C PRO A 28 10.43 -13.93 -3.91
N GLY A 29 10.39 -14.86 -4.87
CA GLY A 29 10.51 -14.55 -6.30
C GLY A 29 9.42 -13.59 -6.80
N THR A 30 8.20 -13.71 -6.28
CA THR A 30 7.11 -12.76 -6.52
C THR A 30 6.80 -11.98 -5.24
N ALA A 31 6.72 -10.65 -5.35
CA ALA A 31 6.29 -9.80 -4.26
C ALA A 31 4.78 -10.02 -3.95
N PRO A 32 4.37 -10.06 -2.66
CA PRO A 32 2.96 -10.06 -2.28
C PRO A 32 2.22 -8.81 -2.76
N GLU A 33 0.92 -8.94 -3.03
CA GLU A 33 0.04 -7.82 -3.39
C GLU A 33 -0.67 -7.31 -2.14
N ILE A 34 -0.38 -6.07 -1.73
CA ILE A 34 -1.01 -5.43 -0.57
C ILE A 34 -2.40 -4.92 -0.95
N ALA A 35 -3.39 -5.22 -0.13
CA ALA A 35 -4.73 -4.67 -0.25
C ALA A 35 -5.06 -3.71 0.90
N ILE A 36 -5.73 -2.62 0.57
CA ILE A 36 -6.39 -1.68 1.48
C ILE A 36 -7.87 -1.60 1.07
N PRO A 37 -8.72 -2.54 1.53
CA PRO A 37 -10.11 -2.65 1.07
C PRO A 37 -10.94 -1.37 1.25
N GLU A 38 -10.61 -0.58 2.26
CA GLU A 38 -11.28 0.69 2.60
C GLU A 38 -11.14 1.78 1.54
N LEU A 39 -10.13 1.65 0.69
CA LEU A 39 -9.78 2.59 -0.38
C LEU A 39 -10.20 2.10 -1.78
N ASP A 40 -10.86 0.94 -1.87
CA ASP A 40 -11.32 0.40 -3.14
C ASP A 40 -12.26 1.37 -3.85
N GLY A 41 -11.97 1.65 -5.13
CA GLY A 41 -12.71 2.61 -5.95
C GLY A 41 -12.50 4.09 -5.62
N LYS A 42 -11.69 4.44 -4.61
CA LYS A 42 -11.43 5.84 -4.22
C LYS A 42 -10.28 6.49 -4.99
N THR A 43 -9.36 5.68 -5.52
CA THR A 43 -8.22 6.11 -6.35
C THR A 43 -8.09 5.27 -7.62
N ALA A 44 -7.54 5.87 -8.68
CA ALA A 44 -7.15 5.18 -9.91
C ALA A 44 -5.89 4.30 -9.73
N LYS A 45 -5.08 4.51 -8.69
CA LYS A 45 -3.87 3.70 -8.40
C LYS A 45 -4.18 2.48 -7.55
N MET A 46 -5.29 1.82 -7.86
CA MET A 46 -5.75 0.61 -7.18
C MET A 46 -6.38 -0.34 -8.19
N TYR A 47 -6.08 -1.63 -8.05
CA TYR A 47 -6.75 -2.70 -8.78
C TYR A 47 -7.99 -3.14 -8.00
N ARG A 48 -8.92 -3.81 -8.70
CA ARG A 48 -10.16 -4.34 -8.14
C ARG A 48 -9.91 -5.13 -6.85
N GLY A 49 -10.72 -4.87 -5.82
CA GLY A 49 -10.62 -5.55 -4.53
C GLY A 49 -9.59 -4.92 -3.58
N GLY A 50 -9.30 -3.63 -3.75
CA GLY A 50 -8.47 -2.88 -2.81
C GLY A 50 -6.96 -3.04 -3.00
N LYS A 51 -6.49 -3.79 -4.01
CA LYS A 51 -5.06 -4.07 -4.18
C LYS A 51 -4.32 -2.83 -4.72
N ILE A 52 -3.30 -2.36 -4.01
CA ILE A 52 -2.60 -1.14 -4.42
C ILE A 52 -1.84 -1.35 -5.74
N CYS A 53 -1.91 -0.35 -6.62
CA CYS A 53 -1.13 -0.34 -7.85
C CYS A 53 0.25 0.27 -7.56
N LEU A 54 1.26 -0.59 -7.44
CA LEU A 54 2.65 -0.17 -7.29
C LEU A 54 3.18 0.43 -8.59
N SER A 55 4.20 1.28 -8.50
CA SER A 55 4.85 1.84 -9.68
C SER A 55 5.53 0.76 -10.53
N ASP A 56 5.64 1.01 -11.84
CA ASP A 56 6.31 0.09 -12.77
C ASP A 56 7.79 -0.14 -12.41
N HIS A 57 8.40 0.78 -11.66
CA HIS A 57 9.76 0.67 -11.15
C HIS A 57 9.92 -0.37 -10.03
N PHE A 58 8.84 -0.72 -9.31
CA PHE A 58 8.92 -1.63 -8.17
C PHE A 58 9.23 -3.06 -8.58
N LYS A 59 8.62 -3.57 -9.67
CA LYS A 59 8.82 -4.96 -10.11
C LYS A 59 10.28 -5.25 -10.51
N PRO A 60 10.94 -4.42 -11.35
CA PRO A 60 12.37 -4.58 -11.64
C PRO A 60 13.26 -4.45 -10.41
N LEU A 61 12.93 -3.52 -9.49
CA LEU A 61 13.68 -3.33 -8.25
C LEU A 61 13.62 -4.56 -7.36
N TRP A 62 12.43 -5.15 -7.19
CA TRP A 62 12.25 -6.39 -6.44
C TRP A 62 13.04 -7.53 -7.07
N ALA A 63 12.85 -7.78 -8.38
CA ALA A 63 13.47 -8.88 -9.10
C ALA A 63 15.01 -8.88 -9.00
N ARG A 64 15.64 -7.70 -9.06
CA ARG A 64 17.11 -7.56 -8.92
C ARG A 64 17.64 -7.86 -7.52
N ASN A 65 16.79 -7.81 -6.50
CA ASN A 65 17.18 -7.97 -5.10
C ASN A 65 16.64 -9.25 -4.46
N VAL A 66 15.91 -10.10 -5.19
CA VAL A 66 15.57 -11.45 -4.72
C VAL A 66 16.86 -12.26 -4.52
N PRO A 67 17.00 -13.03 -3.41
CA PRO A 67 16.04 -13.28 -2.33
C PRO A 67 16.28 -12.41 -1.07
N LYS A 68 17.02 -11.32 -1.16
CA LYS A 68 17.37 -10.46 -0.01
C LYS A 68 16.19 -9.63 0.49
N PHE A 69 15.27 -9.29 -0.40
CA PHE A 69 14.06 -8.54 -0.04
C PHE A 69 13.01 -9.42 0.62
N GLY A 70 12.21 -8.79 1.48
CA GLY A 70 11.14 -9.44 2.22
C GLY A 70 10.05 -8.45 2.61
N LEU A 71 9.21 -8.82 3.58
CA LEU A 71 8.01 -8.04 3.93
C LEU A 71 8.31 -6.62 4.41
N ALA A 72 9.40 -6.41 5.16
CA ALA A 72 9.81 -5.07 5.57
C ALA A 72 10.14 -4.17 4.36
N HIS A 73 10.85 -4.72 3.37
CA HIS A 73 11.17 -4.03 2.12
C HIS A 73 9.92 -3.76 1.28
N LEU A 74 8.97 -4.70 1.25
CA LEU A 74 7.67 -4.50 0.60
C LEU A 74 6.91 -3.31 1.23
N MET A 75 6.87 -3.22 2.56
CA MET A 75 6.23 -2.10 3.25
C MET A 75 6.96 -0.77 2.98
N ALA A 76 8.28 -0.76 3.08
CA ALA A 76 9.07 0.46 2.95
C ALA A 76 9.16 0.99 1.51
N LEU A 77 9.25 0.11 0.51
CA LEU A 77 9.47 0.49 -0.90
C LEU A 77 8.21 0.41 -1.75
N GLY A 78 7.19 -0.33 -1.31
CA GLY A 78 5.90 -0.45 -1.98
C GLY A 78 4.84 0.41 -1.31
N LEU A 79 4.42 0.02 -0.11
CA LEU A 79 3.31 0.68 0.61
C LEU A 79 3.63 2.14 0.99
N GLY A 80 4.81 2.40 1.54
CA GLY A 80 5.19 3.74 2.02
C GLY A 80 5.11 4.80 0.91
N PRO A 81 5.79 4.63 -0.23
CA PRO A 81 5.71 5.57 -1.35
C PRO A 81 4.31 5.69 -1.92
N TRP A 82 3.53 4.60 -1.95
CA TRP A 82 2.14 4.64 -2.41
C TRP A 82 1.27 5.50 -1.49
N LEU A 83 1.37 5.33 -0.16
CA LEU A 83 0.64 6.14 0.82
C LEU A 83 1.02 7.63 0.71
N ALA A 84 2.31 7.91 0.49
CA ALA A 84 2.81 9.28 0.39
C ALA A 84 2.24 10.06 -0.81
N VAL A 85 1.82 9.36 -1.88
CA VAL A 85 1.21 9.97 -3.06
C VAL A 85 -0.31 9.98 -2.94
N GLU A 86 -0.91 8.84 -2.59
CA GLU A 86 -2.35 8.66 -2.69
C GLU A 86 -3.10 9.25 -1.50
N ILE A 87 -2.57 9.17 -0.28
CA ILE A 87 -3.30 9.68 0.89
C ILE A 87 -3.50 11.20 0.83
N PRO A 88 -2.47 12.02 0.52
CA PRO A 88 -2.67 13.47 0.35
C PRO A 88 -3.66 13.82 -0.75
N ASP A 89 -3.64 13.12 -1.90
CA ASP A 89 -4.58 13.35 -2.99
C ASP A 89 -6.04 13.05 -2.57
N LEU A 90 -6.25 11.94 -1.86
CA LEU A 90 -7.56 11.54 -1.35
C LEU A 90 -8.09 12.49 -0.26
N ILE A 91 -7.21 13.04 0.57
CA ILE A 91 -7.55 14.08 1.56
C ILE A 91 -7.91 15.39 0.86
N ALA A 92 -7.10 15.83 -0.11
CA ALA A 92 -7.34 17.07 -0.86
C ALA A 92 -8.66 17.04 -1.65
N LYS A 93 -9.04 15.87 -2.17
CA LYS A 93 -10.34 15.63 -2.83
C LYS A 93 -11.51 15.50 -1.86
N GLY A 94 -11.27 15.46 -0.55
CA GLY A 94 -12.29 15.28 0.49
C GLY A 94 -12.91 13.89 0.53
N ILE A 95 -12.31 12.90 -0.14
CA ILE A 95 -12.81 11.52 -0.23
C ILE A 95 -12.53 10.76 1.08
N ILE A 96 -11.39 11.04 1.71
CA ILE A 96 -11.07 10.53 3.06
C ILE A 96 -11.14 11.71 4.02
N GLN A 97 -11.90 11.52 5.10
CA GLN A 97 -11.99 12.47 6.21
C GLN A 97 -11.39 11.84 7.46
N HIS A 98 -10.75 12.66 8.30
CA HIS A 98 -10.24 12.21 9.59
C HIS A 98 -11.42 11.90 10.52
N LYS A 99 -11.27 10.93 11.41
CA LYS A 99 -12.36 10.49 12.32
C LYS A 99 -12.91 11.59 13.23
N ASP A 100 -12.14 12.66 13.43
CA ASP A 100 -12.49 13.78 14.31
C ASP A 100 -13.16 14.96 13.56
N LYS A 101 -13.35 14.85 12.24
CA LYS A 101 -14.17 15.76 11.43
C LYS A 101 -15.51 15.12 11.10
#